data_AF-V4VJE4-F1
#
_entry.id   AF-V4VJE4-F1
#
_cell.length_a   1.000
_cell.length_b   1.000
_cell.length_c   1.000
_cell.angle_alpha   90.00
_cell.angle_beta   90.00
_cell.angle_gamma   90.00
#
_symmetry.space_group_name_H-M   'P 1'
#
loop_
_entity.id
_entity.type
_entity.pdbx_description
1 polymer ?
#
loop_
_entity_poly.entity_id
_entity_poly.type
_entity_poly.pdbx_seq_one_letter_code
_entity_poly.pdbx_strand_id
1 'polypeptide(L)'
;MIELFAFSIILQSNFSVHNISRNKTVIIVSRKPQNRPPKRITTPLNCVKNQTQTCPTNYPKTSQTQKSISDYSITPTSTCPDYFRWIHEDLSPWKVTGITRDMLERANQTAHFRLVLVNNKVYIHKYKQSIQTRDVFTIWGILQLLRKYPGRLPDLELMFDCDDRPVVLSRDYSGPNNKGPPPLFRYSGDRWTMDIVFPDWSFWGWAEININPWESLLRELKEGNNRRNWIDREPYAYWKGNPFVAETRRDLLTCNLSDKHDWNARLYVQVISFIYITHLCSKIPGFNFFLIFFKMLGMDRS
;
A
#
# COMPACT_ATOMS: atom_id res chain seq x y z
N MET A 1 -23.30 24.63 44.38
CA MET A 1 -24.62 25.11 43.95
C MET A 1 -24.77 24.71 42.48
N ILE A 2 -25.36 23.54 42.18
CA ILE A 2 -26.83 23.27 42.08
C ILE A 2 -27.34 24.00 40.83
N GLU A 3 -27.91 23.42 39.77
CA GLU A 3 -28.57 22.13 39.49
C GLU A 3 -28.66 21.96 37.94
N LEU A 4 -28.49 20.76 37.36
CA LEU A 4 -29.55 19.80 36.96
C LEU A 4 -30.73 20.41 36.20
N PHE A 5 -30.99 19.95 34.98
CA PHE A 5 -32.34 19.49 34.58
C PHE A 5 -32.23 18.48 33.43
N ALA A 6 -32.64 17.25 33.75
CA ALA A 6 -32.99 16.21 32.81
C ALA A 6 -34.45 16.36 32.40
N PHE A 7 -34.79 16.01 31.16
CA PHE A 7 -36.14 15.57 30.82
C PHE A 7 -36.07 14.36 29.87
N SER A 8 -36.56 13.24 30.40
CA SER A 8 -36.97 12.04 29.67
C SER A 8 -38.47 12.19 29.38
N ILE A 9 -38.90 11.89 28.16
CA ILE A 9 -40.28 11.46 27.89
C ILE A 9 -40.24 10.22 26.98
N ILE A 10 -40.81 9.16 27.52
CA ILE A 10 -41.17 7.90 26.90
C ILE A 10 -42.43 8.10 26.05
N LEU A 11 -42.48 7.50 24.86
CA LEU A 11 -43.72 7.00 24.30
C LEU A 11 -43.48 5.67 23.58
N GLN A 12 -43.95 4.61 24.22
CA GLN A 12 -44.22 3.32 23.63
C GLN A 12 -45.40 3.44 22.66
N SER A 13 -45.32 2.80 21.50
CA SER A 13 -46.49 2.31 20.81
C SER A 13 -46.26 0.87 20.36
N ASN A 14 -46.94 -0.03 21.07
CA ASN A 14 -47.18 -1.41 20.68
C ASN A 14 -47.92 -1.43 19.34
N PHE A 15 -47.45 -2.20 18.38
CA PHE A 15 -48.32 -2.69 17.31
C PHE A 15 -48.21 -4.20 17.17
N SER A 16 -49.40 -4.79 17.28
CA SER A 16 -49.71 -6.20 17.38
C SER A 16 -49.45 -6.95 16.08
N VAL A 17 -48.94 -8.17 16.22
CA VAL A 17 -48.81 -9.16 15.15
C VAL A 17 -50.18 -9.80 14.91
N HIS A 18 -50.70 -9.70 13.69
CA HIS A 18 -51.75 -10.59 13.21
C HIS A 18 -51.32 -11.33 11.94
N ASN A 19 -51.43 -12.66 12.04
CA ASN A 19 -51.30 -13.65 10.99
C ASN A 19 -52.19 -13.34 9.77
N ILE A 20 -51.60 -13.35 8.57
CA ILE A 20 -52.31 -13.71 7.34
C ILE A 20 -51.48 -14.74 6.56
N SER A 21 -52.18 -15.77 6.12
CA SER A 21 -51.71 -17.04 5.58
C SER A 21 -51.44 -16.99 4.08
N ARG A 22 -50.41 -17.76 3.67
CA ARG A 22 -50.20 -18.48 2.40
C ARG A 22 -50.22 -17.67 1.08
N ASN A 23 -49.04 -17.53 0.49
CA ASN A 23 -48.77 -17.99 -0.88
C ASN A 23 -47.35 -18.57 -0.95
N LYS A 24 -47.24 -19.87 -1.23
CA LYS A 24 -45.98 -20.59 -1.39
C LYS A 24 -45.48 -20.37 -2.82
N THR A 25 -44.54 -19.45 -3.01
CA THR A 25 -43.70 -19.42 -4.21
C THR A 25 -42.44 -20.22 -3.93
N VAL A 26 -42.30 -21.38 -4.58
CA VAL A 26 -41.11 -22.22 -4.49
C VAL A 26 -39.99 -21.52 -5.27
N ILE A 27 -39.14 -20.79 -4.57
CA ILE A 27 -37.86 -20.31 -5.12
C ILE A 27 -36.88 -21.48 -5.00
N ILE A 28 -36.54 -22.10 -6.14
CA ILE A 28 -35.42 -23.04 -6.24
C ILE A 28 -34.15 -22.20 -6.05
N VAL A 29 -33.71 -22.08 -4.80
CA VAL A 29 -32.40 -21.50 -4.46
C VAL A 29 -31.34 -22.45 -4.98
N SER A 30 -30.77 -22.10 -6.14
CA SER A 30 -29.50 -22.68 -6.61
C SER A 30 -28.48 -22.51 -5.48
N ARG A 31 -27.99 -23.64 -4.94
CA ARG A 31 -26.99 -23.66 -3.88
C ARG A 31 -25.76 -22.90 -4.36
N LYS A 32 -25.54 -21.69 -3.86
CA LYS A 32 -24.24 -21.02 -3.97
C LYS A 32 -23.18 -21.98 -3.45
N PRO A 33 -22.09 -22.23 -4.20
CA PRO A 33 -20.95 -22.97 -3.68
C PRO A 33 -20.51 -22.29 -2.38
N GLN A 34 -20.44 -23.05 -1.29
CA GLN A 34 -19.80 -22.60 -0.07
C GLN A 34 -18.30 -22.48 -0.34
N ASN A 35 -17.87 -21.34 -0.89
CA ASN A 35 -16.47 -20.96 -0.88
C ASN A 35 -16.11 -20.65 0.57
N ARG A 36 -15.71 -21.70 1.31
CA ARG A 36 -15.02 -21.50 2.59
C ARG A 36 -13.83 -20.58 2.30
N PRO A 37 -13.62 -19.50 3.08
CA PRO A 37 -12.45 -18.67 2.89
C PRO A 37 -11.21 -19.56 2.98
N PRO A 38 -10.24 -19.42 2.06
CA PRO A 38 -9.02 -20.23 2.10
C PRO A 38 -8.40 -20.12 3.49
N LYS A 39 -8.09 -21.28 4.09
CA LYS A 39 -7.46 -21.34 5.42
C LYS A 39 -6.22 -20.44 5.39
N ARG A 40 -6.26 -19.39 6.20
CA ARG A 40 -5.21 -18.39 6.26
C ARG A 40 -3.97 -19.03 6.90
N ILE A 41 -2.98 -19.39 6.10
CA ILE A 41 -1.66 -19.78 6.62
C ILE A 41 -1.06 -18.53 7.24
N THR A 42 -1.21 -18.41 8.56
CA THR A 42 -0.57 -17.37 9.35
C THR A 42 0.71 -17.97 9.90
N THR A 43 1.85 -17.43 9.49
CA THR A 43 3.14 -17.63 10.16
C THR A 43 3.33 -16.45 11.11
N PRO A 44 2.86 -16.50 12.37
CA PRO A 44 2.88 -15.37 13.29
C PRO A 44 4.31 -14.98 13.71
N LEU A 45 4.56 -13.69 13.89
CA LEU A 45 5.80 -13.18 14.46
C LEU A 45 5.78 -13.39 15.97
N ASN A 46 6.53 -14.38 16.44
CA ASN A 46 6.73 -14.59 17.87
C ASN A 46 7.98 -13.81 18.32
N CYS A 47 7.83 -12.55 18.74
CA CYS A 47 8.94 -11.71 19.19
C CYS A 47 8.77 -11.39 20.68
N VAL A 48 9.80 -11.64 21.48
CA VAL A 48 9.78 -11.34 22.92
C VAL A 48 10.09 -9.85 23.10
N LYS A 49 9.24 -9.12 23.83
CA LYS A 49 9.40 -7.69 24.12
C LYS A 49 10.46 -7.41 25.20
N ASN A 50 11.67 -7.95 25.05
CA ASN A 50 12.81 -7.56 25.88
C ASN A 50 13.76 -6.66 25.07
N GLN A 51 14.61 -5.89 25.77
CA GLN A 51 15.32 -4.69 25.29
C GLN A 51 16.20 -4.86 24.04
N THR A 52 16.44 -6.08 23.55
CA THR A 52 16.91 -6.35 22.19
C THR A 52 15.73 -6.75 21.32
N GLN A 53 15.37 -5.95 20.32
CA GLN A 53 14.31 -6.26 19.31
C GLN A 53 14.75 -7.41 18.38
N THR A 54 15.12 -8.56 18.94
CA THR A 54 15.49 -9.76 18.20
C THR A 54 14.38 -10.79 18.36
N CYS A 55 13.87 -11.26 17.23
CA CYS A 55 12.91 -12.37 17.22
C CYS A 55 13.69 -13.69 17.13
N PRO A 56 13.27 -14.76 17.83
CA PRO A 56 13.88 -16.08 17.69
C PRO A 56 13.90 -16.53 16.22
N THR A 57 15.04 -17.06 15.77
CA THR A 57 15.25 -17.56 14.41
C THR A 57 14.73 -18.99 14.21
N ASN A 58 13.92 -19.50 15.14
CA ASN A 58 13.38 -20.87 15.16
C ASN A 58 12.27 -21.13 14.13
N TYR A 59 12.26 -20.39 13.02
CA TYR A 59 11.34 -20.66 11.92
C TYR A 59 11.84 -21.84 11.09
N PRO A 60 10.92 -22.67 10.53
CA PRO A 60 11.31 -23.78 9.66
C PRO A 60 12.19 -23.28 8.52
N LYS A 61 13.38 -23.87 8.37
CA LYS A 61 14.32 -23.53 7.28
C LYS A 61 13.96 -24.20 5.95
N THR A 62 13.16 -25.25 6.02
CA THR A 62 12.62 -25.98 4.89
C THR A 62 11.12 -25.99 5.02
N SER A 63 10.44 -25.77 3.90
CA SER A 63 9.02 -26.09 3.78
C SER A 63 8.88 -27.60 4.00
N GLN A 64 8.66 -28.04 5.24
CA GLN A 64 8.19 -29.40 5.46
C GLN A 64 6.92 -29.51 4.63
N THR A 65 6.96 -30.38 3.62
CA THR A 65 5.77 -30.79 2.91
C THR A 65 4.83 -31.29 4.00
N GLN A 66 3.83 -30.48 4.38
CA GLN A 66 2.74 -30.98 5.20
C GLN A 66 2.02 -32.00 4.33
N LYS A 67 2.51 -33.23 4.38
CA LYS A 67 1.95 -34.46 3.82
C LYS A 67 0.71 -34.87 4.63
N SER A 68 -0.10 -33.90 5.03
CA SER A 68 -1.28 -34.08 5.88
C SER A 68 -2.27 -32.91 5.71
N ILE A 69 -2.55 -32.53 4.46
CA ILE A 69 -3.90 -32.10 4.10
C ILE A 69 -4.28 -32.96 2.90
N SER A 70 -4.97 -34.05 3.22
CA SER A 70 -5.74 -34.88 2.31
C SER A 70 -6.35 -34.07 1.16
N ASP A 71 -6.15 -34.56 -0.05
CA ASP A 71 -6.99 -34.40 -1.24
C ASP A 71 -8.26 -33.59 -1.03
N TYR A 72 -8.13 -32.27 -1.15
CA TYR A 72 -9.08 -31.57 -1.99
C TYR A 72 -8.34 -31.38 -3.30
N SER A 73 -8.79 -32.10 -4.32
CA SER A 73 -8.46 -31.86 -5.71
C SER A 73 -8.73 -30.39 -6.02
N ILE A 74 -7.73 -29.52 -5.81
CA ILE A 74 -7.62 -28.30 -6.58
C ILE A 74 -7.30 -28.84 -7.96
N THR A 75 -8.33 -28.97 -8.80
CA THR A 75 -8.13 -29.18 -10.22
C THR A 75 -7.07 -28.16 -10.66
N PRO A 76 -6.02 -28.55 -11.41
CA PRO A 76 -4.99 -27.65 -11.90
C PRO A 76 -5.59 -26.82 -13.04
N THR A 77 -6.56 -25.98 -12.69
CA THR A 77 -7.30 -25.07 -13.56
C THR A 77 -7.15 -23.63 -13.07
N SER A 78 -6.39 -23.38 -12.00
CA SER A 78 -6.11 -22.01 -11.57
C SER A 78 -5.05 -21.41 -12.49
N THR A 79 -5.48 -20.94 -13.66
CA THR A 79 -4.72 -19.95 -14.42
C THR A 79 -4.35 -18.83 -13.45
N CYS A 80 -3.07 -18.45 -13.41
CA CYS A 80 -2.64 -17.29 -12.63
C CYS A 80 -3.53 -16.10 -13.02
N PRO A 81 -4.08 -15.34 -12.05
CA PRO A 81 -4.90 -14.18 -12.35
C PRO A 81 -4.23 -13.25 -13.38
N ASP A 82 -5.01 -12.72 -14.32
CA ASP A 82 -4.49 -11.97 -15.48
C ASP A 82 -3.57 -10.81 -15.11
N TYR A 83 -3.75 -10.19 -13.94
CA TYR A 83 -2.88 -9.11 -13.48
C TYR A 83 -1.43 -9.56 -13.22
N PHE A 84 -1.16 -10.85 -13.04
CA PHE A 84 0.22 -11.36 -12.95
C PHE A 84 0.95 -11.35 -14.29
N ARG A 85 0.26 -11.14 -15.42
CA ARG A 85 0.90 -10.95 -16.73
C ARG A 85 1.91 -9.80 -16.71
N TRP A 86 1.66 -8.76 -15.91
CA TRP A 86 2.52 -7.59 -15.82
C TRP A 86 3.92 -7.93 -15.29
N ILE A 87 4.07 -8.97 -14.46
CA ILE A 87 5.40 -9.45 -14.06
C ILE A 87 6.19 -9.92 -15.30
N HIS A 88 5.52 -10.59 -16.25
CA HIS A 88 6.17 -11.04 -17.47
C HIS A 88 6.48 -9.89 -18.43
N GLU A 89 5.61 -8.88 -18.51
CA GLU A 89 5.83 -7.68 -19.31
C GLU A 89 7.00 -6.86 -18.74
N ASP A 90 7.00 -6.58 -17.44
CA ASP A 90 8.06 -5.81 -16.76
C ASP A 90 9.42 -6.51 -16.89
N LEU A 91 9.47 -7.84 -16.82
CA LEU A 91 10.71 -8.61 -16.95
C LEU A 91 11.10 -8.94 -18.41
N SER A 92 10.23 -8.63 -19.37
CA SER A 92 10.46 -8.93 -20.80
C SER A 92 11.76 -8.36 -21.37
N PRO A 93 12.27 -7.17 -20.95
CA PRO A 93 13.51 -6.61 -21.51
C PRO A 93 14.74 -7.52 -21.29
N TRP A 94 14.71 -8.38 -20.28
CA TRP A 94 15.81 -9.28 -19.92
C TRP A 94 15.55 -10.74 -20.28
N LYS A 95 14.41 -11.05 -20.93
CA LYS A 95 13.99 -12.43 -21.18
C LYS A 95 15.00 -13.25 -21.99
N VAL A 96 15.65 -12.63 -22.97
CA VAL A 96 16.60 -13.30 -23.88
C VAL A 96 18.05 -13.15 -23.40
N THR A 97 18.43 -11.95 -22.97
CA THR A 97 19.82 -11.61 -22.62
C THR A 97 20.18 -11.93 -21.17
N GLY A 98 19.17 -12.11 -20.30
CA GLY A 98 19.35 -12.16 -18.86
C GLY A 98 19.76 -10.81 -18.27
N ILE A 99 20.09 -10.84 -16.97
CA ILE A 99 20.58 -9.70 -16.21
C ILE A 99 22.06 -9.93 -15.91
N THR A 100 22.93 -9.05 -16.41
CA THR A 100 24.36 -9.10 -16.12
C THR A 100 24.72 -8.32 -14.86
N ARG A 101 25.90 -8.60 -14.28
CA ARG A 101 26.43 -7.85 -13.13
C ARG A 101 26.55 -6.36 -13.44
N ASP A 102 27.08 -6.01 -14.62
CA ASP A 102 27.22 -4.62 -15.07
C ASP A 102 25.85 -3.90 -15.18
N MET A 103 24.81 -4.59 -15.65
CA MET A 103 23.44 -4.03 -15.69
C MET A 103 22.90 -3.71 -14.30
N LEU A 104 23.09 -4.64 -13.36
CA LEU A 104 22.66 -4.46 -11.96
C LEU A 104 23.41 -3.30 -11.28
N GLU A 105 24.72 -3.20 -11.48
CA GLU A 105 25.53 -2.13 -10.89
C GLU A 105 25.14 -0.74 -11.42
N ARG A 106 24.70 -0.62 -12.68
CA ARG A 106 24.18 0.66 -13.20
C ARG A 106 22.92 1.15 -12.49
N ALA A 107 22.10 0.26 -11.93
CA ALA A 107 20.92 0.66 -11.16
C ALA A 107 21.28 1.46 -9.88
N ASN A 108 22.53 1.37 -9.41
CA ASN A 108 23.02 2.11 -8.24
C ASN A 108 22.90 3.64 -8.40
N GLN A 109 22.91 4.15 -9.63
CA GLN A 109 22.82 5.59 -9.89
C GLN A 109 21.58 6.24 -9.24
N THR A 110 20.47 5.51 -9.13
CA THR A 110 19.22 6.01 -8.56
C THR A 110 18.72 5.20 -7.37
N ALA A 111 19.18 3.95 -7.20
CA ALA A 111 18.73 3.07 -6.14
C ALA A 111 18.92 3.68 -4.74
N HIS A 112 17.95 3.39 -3.87
CA HIS A 112 18.00 3.70 -2.45
C HIS A 112 18.68 2.59 -1.66
N PHE A 113 18.39 1.34 -2.01
CA PHE A 113 19.03 0.19 -1.39
C PHE A 113 19.18 -1.00 -2.36
N ARG A 114 20.21 -1.81 -2.10
CA ARG A 114 20.37 -3.16 -2.65
C ARG A 114 19.90 -4.16 -1.61
N LEU A 115 19.14 -5.14 -2.06
CA LEU A 115 18.77 -6.32 -1.28
C LEU A 115 19.45 -7.54 -1.88
N VAL A 116 20.15 -8.29 -1.05
CA VAL A 116 20.79 -9.55 -1.42
C VAL A 116 20.15 -10.67 -0.60
N LEU A 117 19.59 -11.66 -1.26
CA LEU A 117 19.09 -12.88 -0.64
C LEU A 117 20.06 -14.01 -0.99
N VAL A 118 20.72 -14.57 0.02
CA VAL A 118 21.62 -15.71 -0.12
C VAL A 118 21.37 -16.69 1.01
N ASN A 119 21.20 -17.98 0.71
CA ASN A 119 21.00 -19.03 1.71
C ASN A 119 19.87 -18.71 2.71
N ASN A 120 18.73 -18.22 2.19
CA ASN A 120 17.55 -17.84 2.98
C ASN A 120 17.84 -16.73 4.03
N LYS A 121 18.88 -15.91 3.81
CA LYS A 121 19.22 -14.73 4.61
C LYS A 121 19.21 -13.49 3.72
N VAL A 122 18.59 -12.42 4.24
CA VAL A 122 18.52 -11.13 3.56
C VAL A 122 19.61 -10.21 4.11
N TYR A 123 20.35 -9.58 3.21
CA TYR A 123 21.33 -8.55 3.47
C TYR A 123 20.90 -7.29 2.75
N ILE A 124 21.03 -6.14 3.42
CA ILE A 124 20.63 -4.84 2.88
C ILE A 124 21.86 -3.94 2.85
N HIS A 125 22.12 -3.35 1.70
CA HIS A 125 23.07 -2.25 1.56
C HIS A 125 22.32 -0.99 1.17
N LYS A 126 22.38 0.05 2.02
CA LYS A 126 21.71 1.32 1.76
C LYS A 126 22.67 2.29 1.07
N TYR A 127 22.27 2.81 -0.07
CA TYR A 127 23.02 3.83 -0.82
C TYR A 127 22.62 5.24 -0.39
N LYS A 128 21.32 5.46 -0.18
CA LYS A 128 20.76 6.74 0.28
C LYS A 128 19.49 6.51 1.10
N GLN A 129 19.11 7.54 1.85
CA GLN A 129 17.92 7.51 2.69
C GLN A 129 16.66 7.53 1.83
N SER A 130 15.73 6.61 2.10
CA SER A 130 14.40 6.61 1.47
C SER A 130 13.50 7.67 2.10
N ILE A 131 12.50 8.14 1.33
CA ILE A 131 11.43 8.96 1.88
C ILE A 131 10.76 8.17 3.01
N GLN A 132 10.80 8.72 4.23
CA GLN A 132 10.11 8.13 5.39
C GLN A 132 10.48 6.65 5.59
N THR A 133 9.54 5.79 5.99
CA THR A 133 9.78 4.35 6.23
C THR A 133 9.44 3.44 5.05
N ARG A 134 9.41 3.98 3.82
CA ARG A 134 9.03 3.21 2.61
C ARG A 134 9.90 1.97 2.39
N ASP A 135 11.22 2.09 2.55
CA ASP A 135 12.16 0.97 2.44
C ASP A 135 11.91 -0.10 3.50
N VAL A 136 11.65 0.32 4.74
CA VAL A 136 11.39 -0.59 5.87
C VAL A 136 10.20 -1.52 5.57
N PHE A 137 9.11 -0.98 5.04
CA PHE A 137 7.92 -1.77 4.68
C PHE A 137 8.17 -2.71 3.49
N THR A 138 8.95 -2.29 2.50
CA THR A 138 9.34 -3.17 1.38
C THR A 138 10.21 -4.33 1.86
N ILE A 139 11.20 -4.04 2.71
CA ILE A 139 12.02 -5.08 3.35
C ILE A 139 11.13 -6.00 4.19
N TRP A 140 10.17 -5.45 4.93
CA TRP A 140 9.22 -6.22 5.72
C TRP A 140 8.35 -7.16 4.88
N GLY A 141 7.89 -6.72 3.72
CA GLY A 141 7.14 -7.55 2.77
C GLY A 141 7.96 -8.73 2.28
N ILE A 142 9.24 -8.51 1.97
CA ILE A 142 10.16 -9.56 1.55
C ILE A 142 10.41 -10.56 2.69
N LEU A 143 10.64 -10.07 3.92
CA LEU A 143 10.79 -10.95 5.09
C LEU A 143 9.56 -11.83 5.33
N GLN A 144 8.35 -11.32 5.04
CA GLN A 144 7.13 -12.14 5.08
C GLN A 144 7.10 -13.20 3.98
N LEU A 145 7.60 -12.90 2.78
CA LEU A 145 7.72 -13.86 1.69
C LEU A 145 8.67 -15.02 2.07
N LEU A 146 9.81 -14.71 2.69
CA LEU A 146 10.74 -15.71 3.23
C LEU A 146 10.10 -16.63 4.26
N ARG A 147 9.28 -16.07 5.16
CA ARG A 147 8.57 -16.84 6.19
C ARG A 147 7.47 -17.71 5.60
N LYS A 148 6.78 -17.21 4.58
CA LYS A 148 5.69 -17.92 3.91
C LYS A 148 6.20 -19.06 3.03
N TYR A 149 7.39 -18.88 2.42
CA TYR A 149 7.98 -19.84 1.50
C TYR A 149 9.45 -20.18 1.87
N PRO A 150 9.69 -20.75 3.05
CA PRO A 150 11.04 -21.02 3.53
C PRO A 150 11.76 -22.01 2.63
N GLY A 151 12.96 -21.63 2.19
CA GLY A 151 13.81 -22.44 1.30
C GLY A 151 13.33 -22.54 -0.15
N ARG A 152 12.28 -21.79 -0.56
CA ARG A 152 11.79 -21.79 -1.95
C ARG A 152 12.26 -20.60 -2.77
N LEU A 153 12.72 -19.53 -2.11
CA LEU A 153 13.25 -18.36 -2.80
C LEU A 153 14.70 -18.64 -3.20
N PRO A 154 15.07 -18.43 -4.47
CA PRO A 154 16.44 -18.61 -4.91
C PRO A 154 17.33 -17.50 -4.36
N ASP A 155 18.64 -17.71 -4.47
CA ASP A 155 19.60 -16.63 -4.26
C ASP A 155 19.38 -15.56 -5.34
N LEU A 156 19.28 -14.29 -4.93
CA LEU A 156 18.97 -13.17 -5.82
C LEU A 156 19.51 -11.84 -5.27
N GLU A 157 19.69 -10.88 -6.17
CA GLU A 157 20.04 -9.49 -5.84
C GLU A 157 19.05 -8.54 -6.52
N LEU A 158 18.50 -7.60 -5.76
CA LEU A 158 17.50 -6.64 -6.21
C LEU A 158 17.95 -5.22 -5.89
N MET A 159 17.66 -4.29 -6.79
CA MET A 159 17.93 -2.86 -6.62
C MET A 159 16.59 -2.14 -6.51
N PHE A 160 16.39 -1.35 -5.46
CA PHE A 160 15.13 -0.65 -5.22
C PHE A 160 15.34 0.85 -5.24
N ASP A 161 14.46 1.56 -5.94
CA ASP A 161 14.31 3.00 -5.83
C ASP A 161 12.94 3.36 -5.24
N CYS A 162 12.98 4.06 -4.10
CA CYS A 162 11.82 4.34 -3.27
C CYS A 162 11.06 5.64 -3.60
N ASP A 163 11.48 6.40 -4.62
CA ASP A 163 10.79 7.62 -5.03
C ASP A 163 9.54 7.34 -5.90
N ASP A 164 8.73 8.38 -6.10
CA ASP A 164 7.38 8.27 -6.69
C ASP A 164 7.35 8.09 -8.22
N ARG A 165 8.39 8.48 -8.96
CA ARG A 165 8.36 8.51 -10.43
C ARG A 165 9.33 7.48 -11.02
N PRO A 166 8.95 6.75 -12.08
CA PRO A 166 9.86 5.84 -12.77
C PRO A 166 11.00 6.60 -13.47
N VAL A 167 12.15 5.95 -13.65
CA VAL A 167 13.40 6.62 -14.09
C VAL A 167 14.16 5.88 -15.17
N VAL A 168 13.86 4.60 -15.44
CA VAL A 168 14.55 3.82 -16.48
C VAL A 168 13.83 4.04 -17.80
N LEU A 169 14.19 5.11 -18.53
CA LEU A 169 13.48 5.49 -19.76
C LEU A 169 13.79 4.52 -20.92
N SER A 170 12.74 3.97 -21.54
CA SER A 170 12.85 3.01 -22.65
C SER A 170 13.66 3.55 -23.84
N ARG A 171 13.57 4.86 -24.10
CA ARG A 171 14.27 5.52 -25.21
C ARG A 171 15.79 5.45 -25.09
N ASP A 172 16.32 5.35 -23.87
CA ASP A 172 17.76 5.33 -23.61
C ASP A 172 18.38 3.96 -23.96
N TYR A 173 17.55 2.94 -24.21
CA TYR A 173 17.95 1.56 -24.48
C TYR A 173 17.49 1.06 -25.86
N SER A 174 17.18 1.95 -26.80
CA SER A 174 16.70 1.57 -28.14
C SER A 174 17.80 1.58 -29.24
N GLY A 175 19.04 1.93 -28.90
CA GLY A 175 20.13 2.14 -29.87
C GLY A 175 21.06 0.94 -30.10
N PRO A 176 21.96 1.00 -31.11
CA PRO A 176 22.87 -0.10 -31.49
C PRO A 176 23.92 -0.46 -30.44
N ASN A 177 24.24 0.44 -29.50
CA ASN A 177 25.15 0.20 -28.37
C ASN A 177 24.40 -0.08 -27.05
N ASN A 178 23.19 -0.61 -27.14
CA ASN A 178 22.35 -0.87 -25.97
C ASN A 178 22.99 -1.92 -25.04
N LYS A 179 23.40 -1.49 -23.84
CA LYS A 179 23.90 -2.37 -22.77
C LYS A 179 22.77 -3.05 -21.98
N GLY A 180 21.53 -2.86 -22.40
CA GLY A 180 20.31 -3.26 -21.73
C GLY A 180 19.94 -2.34 -20.57
N PRO A 181 18.63 -2.23 -20.24
CA PRO A 181 18.17 -1.46 -19.10
C PRO A 181 18.69 -2.03 -17.77
N PRO A 182 19.04 -1.19 -16.78
CA PRO A 182 19.30 -1.65 -15.43
C PRO A 182 18.01 -2.19 -14.79
N PRO A 183 18.01 -3.38 -14.17
CA PRO A 183 16.84 -3.91 -13.48
C PRO A 183 16.65 -3.15 -12.15
N LEU A 184 15.69 -2.24 -12.13
CA LEU A 184 15.38 -1.39 -10.98
C LEU A 184 13.93 -1.60 -10.56
N PHE A 185 13.72 -1.96 -9.29
CA PHE A 185 12.39 -2.11 -8.72
C PHE A 185 11.86 -0.78 -8.19
N ARG A 186 10.60 -0.48 -8.52
CA ARG A 186 9.89 0.74 -8.11
C ARG A 186 8.43 0.45 -7.82
N TYR A 187 7.73 1.44 -7.27
CA TYR A 187 6.32 1.32 -6.89
C TYR A 187 5.35 1.78 -7.99
N SER A 188 5.89 2.35 -9.07
CA SER A 188 5.15 2.83 -10.22
C SER A 188 5.98 2.63 -11.49
N GLY A 189 5.29 2.39 -12.60
CA GLY A 189 5.87 2.36 -13.94
C GLY A 189 4.86 2.91 -14.95
N ASP A 190 5.35 3.27 -16.12
CA ASP A 190 4.52 3.65 -17.27
C ASP A 190 5.10 3.09 -18.57
N ARG A 191 4.34 3.23 -19.66
CA ARG A 191 4.67 2.68 -20.99
C ARG A 191 5.99 3.17 -21.60
N TRP A 192 6.57 4.23 -21.05
CA TRP A 192 7.83 4.84 -21.52
C TRP A 192 9.02 4.47 -20.65
N THR A 193 8.80 3.62 -19.66
CA THR A 193 9.80 3.22 -18.67
C THR A 193 9.91 1.70 -18.60
N MET A 194 11.07 1.22 -18.13
CA MET A 194 11.40 -0.19 -17.96
C MET A 194 11.68 -0.54 -16.49
N ASP A 195 11.19 0.29 -15.56
CA ASP A 195 11.21 -0.01 -14.13
C ASP A 195 10.31 -1.23 -13.83
N ILE A 196 10.77 -2.11 -12.94
CA ILE A 196 10.02 -3.31 -12.55
C ILE A 196 9.09 -2.93 -11.41
N VAL A 197 7.77 -3.09 -11.59
CA VAL A 197 6.81 -2.68 -10.57
C VAL A 197 6.78 -3.70 -9.42
N PHE A 198 6.91 -3.20 -8.21
CA PHE A 198 6.80 -3.95 -6.97
C PHE A 198 5.61 -3.44 -6.15
N PRO A 199 4.88 -4.31 -5.42
CA PRO A 199 3.82 -3.88 -4.52
C PRO A 199 4.31 -2.78 -3.56
N ASP A 200 3.59 -1.66 -3.52
CA ASP A 200 4.04 -0.51 -2.76
C ASP A 200 3.97 -0.71 -1.24
N TRP A 201 4.74 0.10 -0.52
CA TRP A 201 4.86 0.01 0.94
C TRP A 201 3.51 0.13 1.67
N SER A 202 2.54 0.85 1.08
CA SER A 202 1.24 1.13 1.69
C SER A 202 0.36 -0.12 1.84
N PHE A 203 0.69 -1.24 1.19
CA PHE A 203 0.07 -2.52 1.51
C PHE A 203 0.22 -2.89 3.00
N TRP A 204 1.35 -2.51 3.61
CA TRP A 204 1.62 -2.68 5.04
C TRP A 204 1.28 -1.45 5.88
N GLY A 205 0.77 -0.40 5.25
CA GLY A 205 0.42 0.88 5.86
C GLY A 205 1.45 1.96 5.60
N TRP A 206 1.11 3.18 6.01
CA TRP A 206 1.99 4.34 5.93
C TRP A 206 1.72 5.24 7.14
N ALA A 207 2.44 4.95 8.23
CA ALA A 207 2.18 5.50 9.56
C ALA A 207 2.34 7.02 9.58
N GLU A 208 3.33 7.54 8.86
CA GLU A 208 3.66 8.96 8.76
C GLU A 208 2.52 9.81 8.23
N ILE A 209 1.56 9.20 7.51
CA ILE A 209 0.40 9.89 6.95
C ILE A 209 -0.93 9.22 7.34
N ASN A 210 -0.90 8.38 8.38
CA ASN A 210 -2.07 7.71 8.95
C ASN A 210 -2.87 6.83 7.96
N ILE A 211 -2.16 6.09 7.09
CA ILE A 211 -2.78 5.06 6.25
C ILE A 211 -2.63 3.70 6.95
N ASN A 212 -3.77 3.08 7.21
CA ASN A 212 -3.84 1.73 7.77
C ASN A 212 -3.33 0.67 6.77
N PRO A 213 -2.79 -0.47 7.25
CA PRO A 213 -2.48 -1.61 6.39
C PRO A 213 -3.69 -2.05 5.57
N TRP A 214 -3.45 -2.54 4.35
CA TRP A 214 -4.49 -2.79 3.35
C TRP A 214 -5.66 -3.64 3.86
N GLU A 215 -5.40 -4.67 4.67
CA GLU A 215 -6.47 -5.52 5.20
C GLU A 215 -7.44 -4.78 6.13
N SER A 216 -6.90 -3.98 7.05
CA SER A 216 -7.72 -3.17 7.96
C SER A 216 -8.45 -2.08 7.18
N LEU A 217 -7.75 -1.40 6.28
CA LEU A 217 -8.33 -0.38 5.42
C LEU A 217 -9.46 -0.95 4.55
N LEU A 218 -9.29 -2.14 3.97
CA LEU A 218 -10.31 -2.78 3.16
C LEU A 218 -11.58 -3.11 3.96
N ARG A 219 -11.44 -3.50 5.24
CA ARG A 219 -12.60 -3.71 6.12
C ARG A 219 -13.33 -2.39 6.39
N GLU A 220 -12.60 -1.35 6.76
CA GLU A 220 -13.16 -0.01 7.00
C GLU A 220 -13.86 0.55 5.75
N LEU A 221 -13.27 0.37 4.56
CA LEU A 221 -13.86 0.77 3.29
C LEU A 221 -15.15 0.01 2.99
N LYS A 222 -15.22 -1.30 3.26
CA LYS A 222 -16.44 -2.09 3.10
C LYS A 222 -17.53 -1.65 4.07
N GLU A 223 -17.18 -1.42 5.34
CA GLU A 223 -18.11 -0.89 6.33
C GLU A 223 -18.64 0.48 5.92
N GLY A 224 -17.75 1.40 5.51
CA GLY A 224 -18.11 2.71 5.00
C GLY A 224 -19.02 2.64 3.77
N ASN A 225 -18.73 1.74 2.83
CA ASN A 225 -19.54 1.52 1.64
C ASN A 225 -20.96 1.01 1.96
N ASN A 226 -21.10 0.21 3.02
CA ASN A 226 -22.40 -0.34 3.45
C ASN A 226 -23.26 0.64 4.25
N ARG A 227 -22.70 1.75 4.73
CA ARG A 227 -23.46 2.76 5.50
C ARG A 227 -24.45 3.54 4.65
N ARG A 228 -24.24 3.62 3.33
CA ARG A 228 -25.06 4.44 2.43
C ARG A 228 -25.10 3.84 1.03
N ASN A 229 -26.31 3.57 0.53
CA ASN A 229 -26.50 3.06 -0.82
C ASN A 229 -26.09 4.09 -1.85
N TRP A 230 -25.83 3.63 -3.08
CA TRP A 230 -25.41 4.49 -4.17
C TRP A 230 -26.35 5.69 -4.40
N ILE A 231 -27.66 5.46 -4.42
CA ILE A 231 -28.66 6.51 -4.69
C ILE A 231 -28.75 7.57 -3.60
N ASP A 232 -28.31 7.22 -2.38
CA ASP A 232 -28.35 8.09 -1.21
C ASP A 232 -27.05 8.92 -1.05
N ARG A 233 -26.04 8.68 -1.90
CA ARG A 233 -24.77 9.43 -1.88
C ARG A 233 -24.99 10.85 -2.35
N GLU A 234 -24.24 11.77 -1.74
CA GLU A 234 -24.28 13.16 -2.18
C GLU A 234 -23.81 13.25 -3.63
N PRO A 235 -24.54 13.96 -4.51
CA PRO A 235 -24.24 14.02 -5.94
C PRO A 235 -23.12 15.02 -6.25
N TYR A 236 -22.10 15.06 -5.39
CA TYR A 236 -20.96 15.95 -5.53
C TYR A 236 -19.69 15.19 -5.88
N ALA A 237 -18.92 15.73 -6.82
CA ALA A 237 -17.54 15.33 -7.00
C ALA A 237 -16.76 15.71 -5.72
N TYR A 238 -15.98 14.79 -5.17
CA TYR A 238 -15.20 15.02 -3.95
C TYR A 238 -13.72 14.79 -4.21
N TRP A 239 -12.88 15.74 -3.80
CA TRP A 239 -11.44 15.54 -3.78
C TRP A 239 -10.82 16.22 -2.57
N LYS A 240 -9.90 15.51 -1.92
CA LYS A 240 -9.10 16.05 -0.82
C LYS A 240 -7.67 15.56 -0.96
N GLY A 241 -6.69 16.47 -1.02
CA GLY A 241 -5.29 16.07 -1.19
C GLY A 241 -4.31 17.23 -1.32
N ASN A 242 -3.04 16.89 -1.56
CA ASN A 242 -1.98 17.86 -1.80
C ASN A 242 -1.99 18.29 -3.28
N PRO A 243 -2.31 19.56 -3.61
CA PRO A 243 -2.34 20.05 -4.98
C PRO A 243 -0.95 20.35 -5.53
N PHE A 244 0.08 20.44 -4.67
CA PHE A 244 1.40 20.93 -5.08
C PHE A 244 2.27 19.87 -5.77
N VAL A 245 1.83 18.60 -5.81
CA VAL A 245 2.61 17.49 -6.40
C VAL A 245 2.45 17.34 -7.91
N ALA A 246 1.40 17.93 -8.50
CA ALA A 246 1.16 17.90 -9.94
C ALA A 246 0.32 19.11 -10.36
N GLU A 247 0.66 19.71 -11.51
CA GLU A 247 -0.08 20.85 -12.08
C GLU A 247 -1.56 20.52 -12.28
N THR A 248 -1.86 19.33 -12.80
CA THR A 248 -3.24 18.85 -12.99
C THR A 248 -4.08 18.80 -11.70
N ARG A 249 -3.45 18.66 -10.52
CA ARG A 249 -4.16 18.76 -9.23
C ARG A 249 -4.43 20.20 -8.82
N ARG A 250 -3.59 21.16 -9.24
CA ARG A 250 -3.84 22.59 -9.06
C ARG A 250 -4.98 23.04 -9.97
N ASP A 251 -5.01 22.54 -11.20
CA ASP A 251 -6.08 22.83 -12.16
C ASP A 251 -7.45 22.43 -11.60
N LEU A 252 -7.53 21.30 -10.89
CA LEU A 252 -8.75 20.90 -10.20
C LEU A 252 -9.28 21.98 -9.25
N LEU A 253 -8.40 22.71 -8.55
CA LEU A 253 -8.81 23.77 -7.62
C LEU A 253 -9.37 25.01 -8.32
N THR A 254 -9.13 25.18 -9.62
CA THR A 254 -9.74 26.27 -10.41
C THR A 254 -11.25 26.09 -10.55
N CYS A 255 -11.78 24.88 -10.32
CA CYS A 255 -13.21 24.64 -10.24
C CYS A 255 -13.86 25.26 -8.98
N ASN A 256 -13.10 25.85 -8.06
CA ASN A 256 -13.65 26.62 -6.94
C ASN A 256 -13.68 28.12 -7.28
N LEU A 257 -14.53 28.52 -8.25
CA LEU A 257 -14.51 29.85 -8.87
C LEU A 257 -15.03 30.97 -7.96
N SER A 258 -16.21 30.79 -7.36
CA SER A 258 -16.85 31.80 -6.47
C SER A 258 -18.05 31.23 -5.72
N ASP A 259 -18.49 31.92 -4.67
CA ASP A 259 -19.72 31.60 -3.93
C ASP A 259 -21.00 31.67 -4.79
N LYS A 260 -20.92 32.28 -5.98
CA LYS A 260 -22.05 32.43 -6.91
C LYS A 260 -22.15 31.30 -7.93
N HIS A 261 -21.17 30.39 -7.98
CA HIS A 261 -21.10 29.36 -9.00
C HIS A 261 -20.66 28.02 -8.41
N ASP A 262 -21.60 27.08 -8.27
CA ASP A 262 -21.36 25.72 -7.75
C ASP A 262 -21.23 24.71 -8.90
N TRP A 263 -20.02 24.16 -9.09
CA TRP A 263 -19.74 23.08 -10.04
C TRP A 263 -20.15 21.69 -9.53
N ASN A 264 -20.88 21.62 -8.41
CA ASN A 264 -21.16 20.39 -7.68
C ASN A 264 -19.87 19.65 -7.28
N ALA A 265 -18.80 20.40 -7.01
CA ALA A 265 -17.51 19.86 -6.59
C ALA A 265 -17.15 20.33 -5.17
N ARG A 266 -16.59 19.43 -4.37
CA ARG A 266 -16.16 19.65 -2.99
C ARG A 266 -14.67 19.34 -2.92
N LEU A 267 -13.86 20.39 -3.01
CA LEU A 267 -12.42 20.32 -3.19
C LEU A 267 -11.70 20.87 -1.95
N TYR A 268 -10.84 20.06 -1.34
CA TYR A 268 -10.15 20.41 -0.10
C TYR A 268 -8.64 20.21 -0.23
N VAL A 269 -7.88 21.22 0.19
CA VAL A 269 -6.42 21.09 0.27
C VAL A 269 -6.05 20.34 1.54
N GLN A 270 -5.27 19.27 1.41
CA GLN A 270 -4.68 18.52 2.51
C GLN A 270 -3.17 18.44 2.31
N VAL A 271 -2.43 19.21 3.10
CA VAL A 271 -0.96 19.20 3.15
C VAL A 271 -0.56 18.74 4.53
N ILE A 272 0.35 17.77 4.63
CA ILE A 272 0.95 17.38 5.91
C ILE A 272 1.88 18.53 6.34
N SER A 273 1.66 19.07 7.53
CA SER A 273 2.22 20.35 8.01
C SER A 273 3.73 20.53 7.81
N PHE A 274 4.51 19.44 7.78
CA PHE A 274 5.96 19.47 7.54
C PHE A 274 6.38 20.04 6.17
N ILE A 275 5.59 19.78 5.11
CA ILE A 275 5.91 20.26 3.75
C ILE A 275 5.46 21.71 3.56
N TYR A 276 4.35 22.10 4.21
CA TYR A 276 3.83 23.45 4.12
C TYR A 276 4.73 24.46 4.83
N ILE A 277 5.24 24.10 6.02
CA ILE A 277 6.16 24.96 6.79
C ILE A 277 7.49 25.10 6.06
N THR A 278 8.09 24.03 5.55
CA THR A 278 9.38 24.13 4.82
C THR A 278 9.27 25.03 3.58
N HIS A 279 8.18 24.94 2.82
CA HIS A 279 7.99 25.75 1.61
C HIS A 279 7.62 27.22 1.89
N LEU A 280 6.88 27.50 2.97
CA LEU A 280 6.61 28.87 3.43
C LEU A 280 7.85 29.52 4.06
N CYS A 281 8.59 28.78 4.87
CA CYS A 281 9.75 29.27 5.59
C CYS A 281 10.97 29.47 4.70
N SER A 282 11.12 28.70 3.62
CA SER A 282 12.18 28.93 2.62
C SER A 282 12.05 30.24 1.85
N LYS A 283 10.92 30.94 1.97
CA LYS A 283 10.68 32.25 1.34
C LYS A 283 10.92 33.44 2.29
N ILE A 284 11.31 33.19 3.55
CA ILE A 284 11.54 34.24 4.55
C ILE A 284 13.04 34.33 4.87
N PRO A 285 13.73 35.42 4.48
CA PRO A 285 15.14 35.61 4.83
C PRO A 285 15.34 35.71 6.35
N GLY A 286 16.29 34.94 6.90
CA GLY A 286 16.60 34.93 8.34
C GLY A 286 15.80 33.93 9.19
N PHE A 287 14.98 33.08 8.56
CA PHE A 287 14.18 32.10 9.28
C PHE A 287 15.02 30.92 9.81
N ASN A 288 15.13 30.81 11.14
CA ASN A 288 15.91 29.75 11.77
C ASN A 288 15.05 28.49 12.02
N PHE A 289 15.15 27.53 11.10
CA PHE A 289 14.37 26.28 11.07
C PHE A 289 14.41 25.49 12.39
N PHE A 290 15.51 25.59 13.14
CA PHE A 290 15.74 24.84 14.37
C PHE A 290 14.79 25.19 15.53
N LEU A 291 14.30 26.44 15.61
CA LEU A 291 13.49 26.89 16.75
C LEU A 291 12.05 26.35 16.74
N ILE A 292 11.49 26.05 15.57
CA ILE A 292 10.13 25.49 15.45
C ILE A 292 10.17 23.96 15.43
N PHE A 293 11.27 23.37 14.94
CA PHE A 293 11.49 21.93 14.95
C PHE A 293 11.33 21.32 16.34
N PHE A 294 11.88 21.96 17.38
CA PHE A 294 11.73 21.50 18.77
C PHE A 294 10.32 21.70 19.34
N LYS A 295 9.67 22.81 18.99
CA LYS A 295 8.34 23.15 19.52
C LYS A 295 7.22 22.29 18.92
N MET A 296 7.39 21.80 17.69
CA MET A 296 6.43 20.89 17.04
C MET A 296 6.60 19.43 17.43
N LEU A 297 7.78 19.01 17.90
CA LEU A 297 8.03 17.66 18.39
C LEU A 297 7.63 17.45 19.86
N GLY A 298 7.05 18.47 20.51
CA GLY A 298 6.69 18.40 21.94
C GLY A 298 7.89 18.25 22.87
N MET A 299 9.10 18.60 22.39
CA MET A 299 10.30 18.60 23.19
C MET A 299 10.51 20.01 23.76
N ASP A 300 9.75 20.36 24.79
CA ASP A 300 10.12 21.49 25.64
C ASP A 300 11.44 21.11 26.35
N ARG A 301 12.44 22.00 26.24
CA ARG A 301 13.66 21.90 27.04
C ARG A 301 13.25 22.01 28.51
N SER A 302 13.48 20.95 29.28
CA SER A 302 13.84 21.06 30.69
C SER A 302 15.20 21.73 30.80
#